data_AF-A0A5S3VSF5-F1
#
_entry.id   AF-A0A5S3VSF5-F1
#
_cell.length_a   1.000
_cell.length_b   1.000
_cell.length_c   1.000
_cell.angle_alpha   90.00
_cell.angle_beta   90.00
_cell.angle_gamma   90.00
#
_symmetry.space_group_name_H-M   'P 1'
#
loop_
_entity.id
_entity.type
_entity.pdbx_description
1 polymer ?
#
loop_
_entity_poly.entity_id
_entity_poly.type
_entity_poly.pdbx_seq_one_letter_code
_entity_poly.pdbx_strand_id
1 'polypeptide(L)'
;IVVLALLPWIDRGRVRSIRYRCGFHKLNIAQFVVTFVILGWVGATPQTDFKTILSQICTVTYFMFFVLLFFYSKNEKTKPLPERLTK
;
A
#
# COMPACT_ATOMS: atom_id res chain seq x y z
N ILE A 1 10.55 8.34 -2.30
CA ILE A 1 11.50 7.19 -2.32
C ILE A 1 11.87 6.71 -0.90
N VAL A 2 12.24 7.59 0.03
CA VAL A 2 12.71 7.18 1.38
C VAL A 2 11.71 6.27 2.12
N VAL A 3 10.42 6.57 2.05
CA VAL A 3 9.39 5.79 2.76
C VAL A 3 9.25 4.36 2.21
N LEU A 4 9.51 4.14 0.91
CA LEU A 4 9.57 2.79 0.35
C LEU A 4 10.80 2.01 0.83
N ALA A 5 11.92 2.69 1.08
CA ALA A 5 13.11 2.06 1.67
C ALA A 5 12.89 1.67 3.15
N LEU A 6 11.96 2.36 3.83
CA LEU A 6 11.55 2.04 5.21
C LEU A 6 10.48 0.94 5.28
N LEU A 7 9.95 0.47 4.14
CA LEU A 7 8.96 -0.59 4.07
C LEU A 7 9.32 -1.85 4.88
N PRO A 8 10.56 -2.40 4.87
CA PRO A 8 10.90 -3.58 5.66
C PRO A 8 10.82 -3.40 7.18
N TRP A 9 10.86 -2.16 7.69
CA TRP A 9 10.65 -1.88 9.12
C TRP A 9 9.18 -1.61 9.45
N ILE A 10 8.45 -0.99 8.53
CA ILE A 10 7.02 -0.67 8.70
C ILE A 10 6.19 -1.95 8.60
N ASP A 11 6.54 -2.85 7.69
CA ASP A 11 5.87 -4.14 7.51
C ASP A 11 6.36 -5.19 8.50
N ARG A 12 5.65 -5.33 9.63
CA ARG A 12 5.99 -6.24 10.73
C ARG A 12 5.27 -7.58 10.67
N GLY A 13 4.57 -7.88 9.58
CA GLY A 13 3.78 -9.10 9.45
C GLY A 13 4.67 -10.33 9.27
N ARG A 14 4.29 -11.42 9.96
CA ARG A 14 5.03 -12.69 9.93
C ARG A 14 4.95 -13.41 8.58
N VAL A 15 3.91 -13.12 7.78
CA VAL A 15 3.63 -13.76 6.49
C VAL A 15 4.02 -12.83 5.35
N ARG A 16 4.96 -13.30 4.51
CA ARG A 16 5.50 -12.50 3.38
C ARG A 16 4.63 -12.52 2.13
N SER A 17 3.77 -13.53 1.96
CA SER A 17 2.96 -13.67 0.75
C SER A 17 1.57 -13.05 0.92
N ILE A 18 1.23 -12.12 0.02
CA ILE A 18 -0.06 -11.41 -0.02
C ILE A 18 -1.25 -12.39 -0.14
N ARG A 19 -1.04 -13.58 -0.70
CA ARG A 19 -2.10 -14.60 -0.86
C ARG A 19 -2.63 -15.10 0.49
N TYR A 20 -1.76 -15.19 1.49
CA TYR A 20 -2.06 -15.72 2.83
C TYR A 20 -2.35 -14.62 3.85
N ARG A 21 -2.30 -13.36 3.41
CA ARG A 21 -2.64 -12.17 4.19
C ARG A 21 -4.15 -11.87 4.19
N CYS A 22 -4.55 -11.01 5.12
CA CYS A 22 -5.92 -10.55 5.34
C CYS A 22 -6.43 -9.70 4.16
N GLY A 23 -7.75 -9.64 4.00
CA GLY A 23 -8.41 -8.81 2.99
C GLY A 23 -8.04 -7.33 3.09
N PHE A 24 -7.84 -6.80 4.31
CA PHE A 24 -7.42 -5.41 4.52
C PHE A 24 -6.10 -5.07 3.85
N HIS A 25 -5.13 -5.99 3.85
CA HIS A 25 -3.85 -5.76 3.18
C HIS A 25 -4.02 -5.68 1.66
N LYS A 26 -4.91 -6.51 1.09
CA LYS A 26 -5.23 -6.45 -0.35
C LYS A 26 -5.91 -5.13 -0.73
N LEU A 27 -6.84 -4.65 0.10
CA LEU A 27 -7.49 -3.35 -0.10
C LEU A 27 -6.48 -2.20 -0.04
N ASN A 28 -5.56 -2.22 0.94
CA ASN A 28 -4.52 -1.21 1.07
C ASN A 28 -3.60 -1.17 -0.16
N ILE A 29 -3.19 -2.33 -0.68
CA ILE A 29 -2.40 -2.42 -1.92
C ILE A 29 -3.21 -1.91 -3.12
N ALA A 30 -4.48 -2.29 -3.24
CA ALA A 30 -5.33 -1.84 -4.36
C ALA A 30 -5.46 -0.30 -4.37
N GLN A 31 -5.73 0.30 -3.21
CA GLN A 31 -5.74 1.76 -3.05
C GLN A 31 -4.39 2.37 -3.47
N PHE A 32 -3.27 1.81 -3.01
CA PHE A 32 -1.95 2.31 -3.34
C PHE A 32 -1.69 2.32 -4.86
N VAL A 33 -2.04 1.23 -5.55
CA VAL A 33 -1.93 1.13 -7.01
C VAL A 33 -2.79 2.20 -7.70
N VAL A 34 -4.04 2.38 -7.26
CA VAL A 34 -4.95 3.40 -7.81
C VAL A 34 -4.35 4.79 -7.65
N THR A 35 -3.85 5.14 -6.45
CA THR A 35 -3.21 6.44 -6.24
C THR A 35 -1.98 6.63 -7.13
N PHE A 36 -1.14 5.60 -7.28
CA PHE A 36 0.06 5.68 -8.11
C PHE A 36 -0.27 5.98 -9.58
N VAL A 37 -1.32 5.36 -10.12
CA VAL A 37 -1.79 5.60 -11.50
C VAL A 37 -2.35 7.02 -11.65
N ILE A 38 -3.19 7.47 -10.70
CA ILE A 38 -3.78 8.82 -10.74
C ILE A 38 -2.70 9.89 -10.64
N LEU A 39 -1.74 9.77 -9.71
CA LEU A 39 -0.61 10.70 -9.61
C LEU A 39 0.24 10.69 -10.88
N GLY A 40 0.49 9.53 -11.47
CA GLY A 40 1.24 9.43 -12.73
C GLY A 40 0.57 10.20 -13.86
N TRP A 41 -0.76 10.08 -13.99
CA TRP A 41 -1.53 10.81 -14.99
C TRP A 41 -1.60 12.32 -14.72
N VAL A 42 -1.86 12.71 -13.47
CA VAL A 42 -1.92 14.12 -13.07
C VAL A 42 -0.55 14.78 -13.20
N GLY A 43 0.55 14.08 -12.91
CA GLY A 43 1.91 14.60 -13.08
C GLY A 43 2.34 14.79 -14.53
N ALA A 44 1.78 14.01 -15.47
CA ALA A 44 2.08 14.13 -16.89
C ALA A 44 1.25 15.21 -17.62
N THR A 45 0.29 15.84 -16.94
CA THR A 45 -0.62 16.83 -17.55
C THR A 45 -0.51 18.20 -16.87
N PRO A 46 -0.83 19.30 -17.56
CA PRO A 46 -0.85 20.63 -16.95
C PRO A 46 -1.80 20.67 -15.75
N GLN A 47 -1.35 21.33 -14.69
CA GLN A 47 -2.13 21.50 -13.48
C GLN A 47 -3.27 22.50 -13.70
N THR A 48 -4.45 22.10 -13.25
CA THR A 48 -5.65 22.94 -13.14
C THR A 48 -6.09 22.90 -11.68
N ASP A 49 -6.90 23.86 -11.22
CA ASP A 49 -7.31 23.96 -9.80
C ASP A 49 -7.88 22.64 -9.25
N PHE A 50 -8.69 21.95 -10.05
CA PHE A 50 -9.23 20.64 -9.70
C PHE A 50 -8.14 19.56 -9.55
N LYS A 51 -7.18 19.51 -10.47
CA LYS A 51 -6.08 18.54 -10.43
C LYS A 51 -5.12 18.82 -9.28
N THR A 52 -4.94 20.08 -8.89
CA THR A 52 -4.16 20.46 -7.72
C THR A 52 -4.76 19.85 -6.46
N ILE A 53 -6.06 20.01 -6.23
CA ILE A 53 -6.75 19.41 -5.07
C ILE A 53 -6.67 17.89 -5.13
N LEU A 54 -6.91 17.29 -6.30
CA LEU A 54 -6.82 15.85 -6.50
C LEU A 54 -5.41 15.32 -6.18
N SER A 55 -4.37 16.02 -6.62
CA SER A 55 -2.98 15.63 -6.38
C SER A 55 -2.66 15.66 -4.88
N GLN A 56 -3.13 16.67 -4.15
CA GLN A 56 -2.96 16.78 -2.70
C GLN A 56 -3.64 15.61 -1.98
N ILE A 57 -4.90 15.32 -2.29
CA ILE A 57 -5.63 14.19 -1.71
C ILE A 57 -4.90 12.87 -2.00
N CYS A 58 -4.43 12.69 -3.24
CA CYS A 58 -3.73 11.47 -3.61
C CYS A 58 -2.37 11.35 -2.91
N THR A 59 -1.63 12.45 -2.68
CA THR A 59 -0.39 12.41 -1.88
C THR A 59 -0.66 12.05 -0.43
N VAL A 60 -1.71 12.59 0.19
CA VAL A 60 -2.13 12.20 1.56
C VAL A 60 -2.47 10.72 1.61
N THR A 61 -3.25 10.25 0.63
CA THR A 61 -3.65 8.84 0.51
C THR A 61 -2.46 7.91 0.29
N TYR A 62 -1.44 8.36 -0.44
CA TYR A 62 -0.18 7.65 -0.64
C TYR A 62 0.60 7.47 0.67
N PHE A 63 0.69 8.50 1.52
CA PHE A 63 1.33 8.35 2.84
C PHE A 63 0.48 7.54 3.82
N MET A 64 -0.86 7.67 3.74
CA MET A 64 -1.80 6.91 4.56
C MET A 64 -1.65 5.39 4.38
N PHE A 65 -1.26 4.93 3.17
CA PHE A 65 -0.93 3.52 2.92
C PHE A 65 0.08 2.96 3.93
N PHE A 66 1.15 3.70 4.24
CA PHE A 66 2.21 3.27 5.16
C PHE A 66 1.75 3.30 6.61
N VAL A 67 0.95 4.30 6.99
CA VAL A 67 0.38 4.41 8.34
C VAL A 67 -0.57 3.25 8.62
N LEU A 68 -1.47 2.95 7.67
CA LEU A 68 -2.36 1.79 7.74
C LEU A 68 -1.53 0.51 7.91
N LEU A 69 -0.50 0.35 7.08
CA LEU A 69 0.40 -0.81 7.13
C LEU A 69 1.05 -0.95 8.52
N PHE A 70 1.53 0.14 9.13
CA PHE A 70 2.09 0.10 10.48
C PHE A 70 1.10 -0.36 11.55
N PHE A 71 -0.17 0.03 11.41
CA PHE A 71 -1.23 -0.22 12.40
C PHE A 71 -1.74 -1.67 12.35
N TYR A 72 -2.13 -2.19 11.18
CA TYR A 72 -2.72 -3.53 11.10
C TYR A 72 -1.69 -4.64 10.90
N SER A 73 -0.50 -4.37 10.36
CA SER A 73 0.46 -5.43 9.98
C SER A 73 0.93 -6.27 11.16
N LYS A 74 1.00 -5.70 12.37
CA LYS A 74 1.41 -6.43 13.59
C LYS A 74 0.38 -7.47 14.05
N ASN A 75 -0.91 -7.20 13.88
CA ASN A 75 -2.01 -8.00 14.43
C ASN A 75 -2.86 -8.68 13.33
N GLU A 76 -2.29 -8.86 12.14
CA GLU A 76 -2.99 -9.41 11.00
C GLU A 76 -3.38 -10.89 11.21
N LYS A 77 -4.66 -11.22 10.99
CA LYS A 77 -5.12 -12.61 10.91
C LYS A 77 -4.68 -13.22 9.60
N THR A 78 -3.63 -14.03 9.63
CA THR A 78 -3.06 -14.69 8.46
C THR A 78 -3.58 -16.11 8.32
N LYS A 79 -3.76 -16.58 7.07
CA LYS A 79 -4.04 -17.98 6.78
C LYS A 79 -2.79 -18.83 7.04
N PRO A 80 -2.92 -20.11 7.41
CA PRO A 80 -1.78 -21.00 7.58
C PRO A 80 -1.01 -21.10 6.26
N LEU A 81 0.32 -20.98 6.36
CA LEU A 81 1.20 -21.24 5.24
C LEU A 81 1.29 -22.76 5.02
N PRO A 82 1.42 -23.24 3.77
CA PRO A 82 1.65 -24.66 3.52
C PRO A 82 2.98 -25.09 4.17
N GLU A 83 2.97 -26.20 4.91
CA GLU A 83 4.15 -26.73 5.63
C GLU A 83 5.27 -27.20 4.69
N ARG A 84 4.94 -27.53 3.44
CA ARG A 84 5.92 -27.94 2.43
C ARG A 84 5.61 -27.30 1.08
N LEU A 85 6.64 -26.75 0.47
CA LEU A 85 6.65 -26.40 -0.95
C LEU A 85 6.81 -27.71 -1.74
N THR A 86 5.74 -28.48 -1.91
CA THR A 86 5.78 -29.61 -2.84
C THR A 86 5.86 -29.03 -4.26
N LYS A 87 6.91 -29.42 -4.99
CA LYS A 87 7.10 -29.07 -6.41
C LYS A 87 5.96 -29.61 -7.26
#